data_AF-A0A438BZ14-F1
#
_entry.id   AF-A0A438BZ14-F1
#
_cell.length_a   1.000
_cell.length_b   1.000
_cell.length_c   1.000
_cell.angle_alpha   90.00
_cell.angle_beta   90.00
_cell.angle_gamma   90.00
#
_symmetry.space_group_name_H-M   'P 1'
#
loop_
_entity.id
_entity.type
_entity.pdbx_description
1 polymer ?
#
loop_
_entity_poly.entity_id
_entity_poly.type
_entity_poly.pdbx_seq_one_letter_code
_entity_poly.pdbx_strand_id
1 'polypeptide(L)'
;MQATRHAEMEAIDVLLEQWQKNGLSKLEVAENFSKCSLYVTCEPCIMCAASLSILGIKEVYYGCANDKFGGCGSILSLHSSSSKLLTSSNVSIS
;
A
#
# COMPACT_ATOMS: atom_id res chain seq x y z
N MET A 1 6.04 21.12 -6.65
CA MET A 1 6.15 20.12 -5.57
C MET A 1 4.80 19.42 -5.49
N GLN A 2 4.70 18.16 -5.91
CA GLN A 2 3.43 17.41 -5.86
C GLN A 2 3.35 16.75 -4.49
N ALA A 3 2.29 17.04 -3.72
CA ALA A 3 2.11 16.55 -2.35
C ALA A 3 1.92 15.02 -2.27
N THR A 4 1.63 14.37 -3.39
CA THR A 4 1.34 12.93 -3.48
C THR A 4 2.53 12.09 -3.96
N ARG A 5 3.64 12.72 -4.38
CA ARG A 5 4.86 12.03 -4.87
C ARG A 5 5.73 11.55 -3.71
N HIS A 6 5.14 10.74 -2.84
CA HIS A 6 5.88 10.04 -1.78
C HIS A 6 6.71 8.89 -2.36
N ALA A 7 7.73 8.45 -1.63
CA ALA A 7 8.66 7.41 -2.10
C ALA A 7 7.95 6.12 -2.54
N GLU A 8 6.86 5.75 -1.86
CA GLU A 8 6.05 4.59 -2.17
C GLU A 8 5.31 4.73 -3.51
N MET A 9 4.75 5.92 -3.76
CA MET A 9 4.04 6.20 -5.02
C MET A 9 5.01 6.24 -6.19
N GLU A 10 6.18 6.88 -6.01
CA GLU A 10 7.24 6.88 -7.01
C GLU A 10 7.74 5.47 -7.33
N ALA A 11 7.90 4.62 -6.31
CA ALA A 11 8.30 3.23 -6.52
C ALA A 11 7.27 2.44 -7.33
N ILE A 12 5.97 2.62 -7.03
CA ILE A 12 4.88 2.00 -7.77
C ILE A 12 4.88 2.47 -9.24
N ASP A 13 4.98 3.78 -9.48
CA ASP A 13 4.93 4.34 -10.83
C ASP A 13 6.09 3.82 -11.69
N VAL A 14 7.30 3.78 -11.14
CA VAL A 14 8.48 3.24 -11.83
C VAL A 14 8.28 1.75 -12.19
N LEU A 15 7.76 0.95 -11.25
CA LEU A 15 7.50 -0.48 -11.51
C LEU A 15 6.41 -0.68 -12.58
N LEU A 16 5.30 0.07 -12.48
CA LEU A 16 4.21 0.00 -13.44
C LEU A 16 4.68 0.39 -14.85
N GLU A 17 5.45 1.47 -14.99
CA GLU A 17 6.00 1.87 -16.28
C GLU A 17 6.93 0.81 -16.86
N GLN A 18 7.80 0.22 -16.04
CA GLN A 18 8.73 -0.82 -16.48
C GLN A 18 7.98 -2.08 -16.94
N TRP A 19 6.99 -2.54 -16.18
CA TRP A 19 6.22 -3.72 -16.52
C TRP A 19 5.31 -3.50 -17.73
N GLN A 20 4.75 -2.31 -17.90
CA GLN A 20 4.03 -1.95 -19.12
C GLN A 20 4.94 -1.95 -20.34
N LYS A 21 6.16 -1.40 -20.24
CA LYS A 21 7.17 -1.45 -21.32
C LYS A 21 7.56 -2.88 -21.69
N ASN A 22 7.56 -3.79 -20.71
CA ASN A 22 7.81 -5.22 -20.91
C ASN A 22 6.58 -5.99 -21.42
N GLY A 23 5.43 -5.34 -21.60
CA GLY A 23 4.22 -5.95 -22.15
C GLY A 23 3.44 -6.83 -21.17
N LEU A 24 3.65 -6.69 -19.86
CA LEU A 24 2.91 -7.48 -18.86
C LEU A 24 1.43 -7.12 -18.85
N SER A 25 0.59 -8.15 -18.75
CA SER A 25 -0.84 -8.00 -18.54
C SER A 25 -1.15 -7.52 -17.11
N LYS A 26 -2.37 -7.01 -16.90
CA LYS A 26 -2.83 -6.57 -15.56
C LYS A 26 -2.77 -7.69 -14.51
N LEU A 27 -3.00 -8.93 -14.92
CA LEU A 27 -2.96 -10.09 -14.01
C LEU A 27 -1.52 -10.37 -13.55
N GLU A 28 -0.56 -10.35 -14.47
CA GLU A 28 0.87 -10.55 -14.15
C GLU A 28 1.40 -9.43 -13.26
N VAL A 29 0.96 -8.19 -13.48
CA VAL A 29 1.31 -7.05 -12.61
C VAL A 29 0.78 -7.27 -11.19
N ALA A 30 -0.48 -7.69 -11.03
CA ALA A 30 -1.06 -7.98 -9.72
C ALA A 30 -0.34 -9.15 -9.03
N GLU A 31 0.00 -10.21 -9.77
CA GLU A 31 0.78 -11.33 -9.24
C GLU A 31 2.18 -10.89 -8.79
N ASN A 32 2.83 -10.01 -9.54
CA ASN A 32 4.14 -9.48 -9.17
C ASN A 32 4.06 -8.67 -7.88
N PHE A 33 3.11 -7.73 -7.77
CA PHE A 33 2.90 -6.99 -6.53
C PHE A 33 2.60 -7.91 -5.33
N SER A 34 1.84 -8.98 -5.54
CA SER A 34 1.52 -9.97 -4.49
C SER A 34 2.73 -10.74 -3.94
N LYS A 35 3.86 -10.68 -4.65
CA LYS A 35 5.14 -11.30 -4.26
C LYS A 35 6.18 -10.26 -3.84
N CYS A 36 5.88 -8.97 -3.97
CA CYS A 36 6.78 -7.89 -3.59
C CYS A 36 6.74 -7.65 -2.08
N SER A 37 7.91 -7.43 -1.50
CA SER A 37 8.08 -6.85 -0.16
C SER A 37 8.67 -5.46 -0.31
N LEU A 38 8.01 -4.45 0.27
CA LEU A 38 8.46 -3.06 0.20
C LEU A 38 9.29 -2.71 1.43
N TYR A 39 10.44 -2.08 1.22
CA TYR A 39 11.29 -1.56 2.27
C TYR A 39 11.35 -0.04 2.18
N VAL A 40 10.95 0.64 3.24
CA VAL A 40 10.88 2.10 3.31
C VAL A 40 11.53 2.56 4.61
N THR A 41 12.13 3.75 4.63
CA THR A 41 12.84 4.23 5.82
C THR A 41 11.90 4.60 6.97
N CYS A 42 10.72 5.15 6.64
CA CYS A 42 9.70 5.54 7.61
C CYS A 42 8.33 4.97 7.23
N GLU A 43 7.47 4.81 8.22
CA GLU A 43 6.16 4.20 8.05
C GLU A 43 5.34 4.95 6.98
N PRO A 44 4.72 4.22 6.03
CA PRO A 44 3.89 4.83 5.01
C PRO A 44 2.76 5.66 5.60
N CYS A 45 2.46 6.79 4.99
CA CYS A 45 1.27 7.54 5.37
C CYS A 45 -0.01 6.77 4.99
N ILE A 46 -1.18 7.17 5.53
CA ILE A 46 -2.48 6.55 5.23
C ILE A 46 -2.75 6.40 3.72
N MET A 47 -2.42 7.42 2.92
CA MET A 47 -2.59 7.36 1.46
C MET A 47 -1.75 6.24 0.85
N CYS A 48 -0.45 6.20 1.17
CA CYS A 48 0.46 5.19 0.65
C CYS A 48 0.07 3.80 1.14
N ALA A 49 -0.26 3.63 2.43
CA ALA A 49 -0.72 2.36 2.98
C ALA A 49 -1.99 1.84 2.27
N ALA A 50 -2.95 2.72 1.96
CA ALA A 50 -4.15 2.35 1.21
C ALA A 50 -3.81 1.91 -0.22
N SER A 51 -2.96 2.65 -0.93
CA SER A 51 -2.52 2.29 -2.28
C SER A 51 -1.77 0.94 -2.31
N LEU A 52 -0.85 0.72 -1.37
CA LEU A 52 -0.11 -0.54 -1.24
C LEU A 52 -1.05 -1.73 -0.96
N SER A 53 -2.09 -1.50 -0.14
CA SER A 53 -3.13 -2.49 0.14
C SER A 53 -3.97 -2.82 -1.10
N ILE A 54 -4.40 -1.80 -1.86
CA ILE A 54 -5.15 -1.98 -3.12
C ILE A 54 -4.33 -2.75 -4.16
N LEU A 55 -3.02 -2.48 -4.24
CA LEU A 55 -2.10 -3.21 -5.13
C LEU A 55 -1.81 -4.64 -4.67
N GLY A 56 -2.16 -4.98 -3.43
CA GLY A 56 -1.96 -6.31 -2.88
C GLY A 56 -0.50 -6.62 -2.56
N ILE A 57 0.30 -5.62 -2.17
CA ILE A 57 1.69 -5.86 -1.76
C ILE A 57 1.73 -6.73 -0.51
N LYS A 58 2.60 -7.73 -0.52
CA LYS A 58 2.63 -8.79 0.49
C LYS A 58 3.00 -8.27 1.88
N GLU A 59 4.13 -7.58 1.95
CA GLU A 59 4.77 -7.17 3.21
C GLU A 59 5.41 -5.80 3.04
N VAL A 60 5.32 -4.97 4.08
CA VAL A 60 5.98 -3.66 4.12
C VAL A 60 6.82 -3.58 5.39
N TYR A 61 8.10 -3.28 5.24
CA TYR A 61 9.06 -3.12 6.32
C TYR A 61 9.48 -1.66 6.41
N TYR A 62 9.43 -1.09 7.61
CA TYR A 62 9.83 0.29 7.86
C TYR A 62 10.75 0.44 9.07
N GLY A 63 11.66 1.41 9.02
CA GLY A 63 12.66 1.64 10.07
C GLY A 63 12.19 2.58 11.18
N CYS A 64 11.34 3.55 10.85
CA CYS A 64 10.86 4.60 11.76
C CYS A 64 9.33 4.67 11.75
N ALA A 65 8.67 4.84 12.89
CA ALA A 65 7.21 5.04 12.95
C ALA A 65 6.84 6.44 12.42
N ASN A 66 5.62 6.58 11.89
CA ASN A 66 5.09 7.86 11.41
C ASN A 66 3.95 8.33 12.31
N ASP A 67 4.34 9.02 13.39
CA ASP A 67 3.44 9.43 14.48
C ASP A 67 2.33 10.40 14.07
N LYS A 68 2.44 11.03 12.89
CA LYS A 68 1.47 12.03 12.41
C LYS A 68 0.46 11.48 11.40
N PHE A 69 0.86 10.53 10.56
CA PHE A 69 0.05 10.06 9.45
C PHE A 69 0.18 8.55 9.17
N GLY A 70 0.76 7.76 10.06
CA GLY A 70 1.09 6.35 9.83
C GLY A 70 -0.14 5.46 9.55
N GLY A 71 -0.14 4.83 8.37
CA GLY A 71 -1.25 4.00 7.87
C GLY A 71 -1.06 2.49 8.09
N CYS A 72 -0.01 2.07 8.82
CA CYS A 72 0.32 0.67 9.04
C CYS A 72 0.22 0.23 10.50
N GLY A 73 -0.25 1.09 11.40
CA GLY A 73 -0.48 0.76 12.81
C GLY A 73 -0.45 1.97 13.73
N SER A 74 0.20 3.06 13.33
CA SER A 74 0.30 4.26 14.18
C SER A 74 -1.00 5.07 14.23
N ILE A 75 -1.80 5.10 13.16
CA ILE A 75 -3.10 5.80 13.12
C ILE A 75 -4.25 4.88 12.65
N LEU A 76 -4.03 4.03 11.65
CA LEU A 76 -5.03 3.09 11.13
C LEU A 76 -4.34 1.82 10.61
N SER A 77 -4.83 0.62 10.94
CA SER A 77 -4.24 -0.65 10.49
C SER A 77 -4.91 -1.17 9.22
N LEU A 78 -4.61 -0.58 8.06
CA LEU A 78 -5.17 -1.04 6.77
C LEU A 78 -4.66 -2.42 6.35
N HIS A 79 -3.52 -2.86 6.89
CA HIS A 79 -2.95 -4.18 6.65
C HIS A 79 -3.76 -5.32 7.32
N SER A 80 -4.64 -5.00 8.26
CA SER A 80 -5.47 -5.95 9.01
C SER A 80 -6.93 -5.95 8.56
N SER A 81 -7.31 -5.11 7.60
CA SER A 81 -8.67 -5.11 7.04
C SER A 81 -8.86 -6.36 6.20
N SER A 82 -9.24 -7.45 6.87
CA SER A 82 -9.83 -8.62 6.25
C SER A 82 -10.91 -8.13 5.30
N SER A 83 -10.85 -8.61 4.07
CA SER A 83 -11.84 -8.42 3.02
C SER A 83 -13.21 -8.93 3.48
N LYS A 84 -13.91 -8.14 4.28
CA LYS A 84 -15.34 -8.25 4.55
C LYS A 84 -16.01 -6.94 4.15
N LEU A 85 -16.25 -6.86 2.85
CA LEU A 85 -17.39 -6.26 2.16
C LEU A 85 -17.87 -4.86 2.60
N LEU A 86 -17.95 -3.97 1.60
CA LEU A 86 -19.07 -3.03 1.45
C LEU A 86 -20.39 -3.82 1.31
N THR A 87 -20.83 -4.45 2.40
CA THR A 87 -22.22 -4.84 2.62
C THR A 87 -22.59 -4.32 3.98
N SER A 88 -23.57 -3.44 3.98
CA SER A 88 -24.13 -2.69 5.10
C SER A 88 -24.09 -3.35 6.48
N SER A 89 -24.08 -2.46 7.48
CA SER A 89 -24.63 -2.58 8.85
C SER A 89 -23.60 -2.81 9.97
N ASN A 90 -23.40 -1.74 10.75
CA ASN A 90 -23.19 -1.68 12.20
C ASN A 90 -22.23 -2.68 12.86
N VAL A 91 -21.08 -2.21 13.33
CA VAL A 91 -20.40 -2.81 14.50
C VAL A 91 -19.76 -1.75 15.40
N SER A 92 -20.16 -1.79 16.66
CA SER A 92 -19.61 -1.09 17.83
C SER A 92 -18.22 -1.60 18.18
N ILE A 93 -17.32 -0.70 18.61
CA ILE A 93 -15.99 -1.07 19.12
C ILE A 93 -16.02 -0.93 20.64
N SER A 94 -15.65 -2.02 21.33
CA SER A 94 -15.45 -2.11 22.79
C SER A 94 -14.11 -1.52 23.18
#